data_AF-A0A094ZKN5-F1
#
_entry.id   AF-A0A094ZKN5-F1
#
_cell.length_a   1.000
_cell.length_b   1.000
_cell.length_c   1.000
_cell.angle_alpha   90.00
_cell.angle_beta   90.00
_cell.angle_gamma   90.00
#
_symmetry.space_group_name_H-M   'P 1'
#
loop_
_entity.id
_entity.type
_entity.pdbx_description
1 polymer ?
#
loop_
_entity_poly.entity_id
_entity_poly.type
_entity_poly.pdbx_seq_one_letter_code
_entity_poly.pdbx_strand_id
1 'polypeptide(L)'
;MVFSKLCPVTVMAVTWICLFWVVPYLRLPEKRGVPALGNKGWATVDMVDKRFSGQGSLRRKRRQGARPGVGFRVVLSLGVGLFAAAGGGLAPTVTHAAEASISSPAVSQKTVSTAAAPFKPNAADQALLEDLEHRTFQWFWESGDPQTGLVPDRYPSDQTQASVASIGFGLTAYGIGAERGYITRAQAITRTLNTLRYLSRLPQNASADDASGYHGFFYHFLDHKTGLRFNKDIELSSIDTALLMQGVLFTESYYTQDTPQEREIRTLANRLFQNVDWPWMRRPDQRLSMGWSPEHQFLPNYWEGYSEGMMAYVLALGSVMHPLQPASWQAWLATNDKRWGEYSGQTLLNFAPLFGHQYTHSWIDFRGIQDDWNREKGIDYFENSRRAAYAQRSYAMANPGKWQDYGPDVWGLTASDGPGEVTETVNGQTRHFFSYSARGAGRDYTQDDGTIAPTAAGGSVAFAPEIAVPALREMKKRYGSHIYGRYGFVDAFNPSYHKGNTPFWSDTAYLGIDQGPILLMLENRRSGFVWNVMKSNPVIRQGLLRAGFRGGWLGTSSASDTAPVEQKSAVRTNQAG
;
A
#
# COMPACT_ATOMS: atom_id res chain seq x y z
N MET A 1 -1.83 -37.50 33.88
CA MET A 1 -0.51 -36.86 34.03
C MET A 1 -0.04 -36.48 32.63
N VAL A 2 -0.01 -35.21 32.21
CA VAL A 2 1.06 -34.21 32.49
C VAL A 2 2.42 -34.76 32.00
N PHE A 3 3.20 -34.17 31.09
CA PHE A 3 3.24 -32.84 30.45
C PHE A 3 4.25 -32.86 29.26
N SER A 4 4.14 -31.87 28.38
CA SER A 4 5.21 -31.12 27.66
C SER A 4 6.21 -31.80 26.70
N LYS A 5 6.35 -31.19 25.51
CA LYS A 5 7.48 -30.31 25.07
C LYS A 5 7.06 -29.64 23.74
N LEU A 6 6.74 -28.34 23.69
CA LEU A 6 7.63 -27.17 23.51
C LEU A 6 8.60 -27.29 22.33
N CYS A 7 8.34 -26.48 21.29
CA CYS A 7 9.27 -26.08 20.23
C CYS A 7 9.11 -24.55 20.05
N PRO A 8 10.19 -23.75 19.96
CA PRO A 8 10.09 -22.29 19.95
C PRO A 8 9.83 -21.79 18.52
N VAL A 9 8.73 -21.05 18.34
CA VAL A 9 8.47 -20.27 17.12
C VAL A 9 8.93 -18.84 17.40
N THR A 10 10.11 -18.49 16.89
CA THR A 10 10.65 -17.13 16.97
C THR A 10 10.28 -16.36 15.70
N VAL A 11 9.48 -15.31 15.90
CA VAL A 11 9.30 -14.07 15.11
C VAL A 11 10.05 -14.02 13.76
N MET A 12 9.35 -14.32 12.66
CA MET A 12 9.89 -14.14 11.29
C MET A 12 8.78 -13.92 10.24
N ALA A 13 7.71 -13.19 10.59
CA ALA A 13 6.52 -13.05 9.72
C ALA A 13 6.28 -11.64 9.14
N VAL A 14 7.03 -10.61 9.55
CA VAL A 14 6.72 -9.22 9.16
C VAL A 14 7.56 -8.72 7.97
N THR A 15 8.75 -9.29 7.75
CA THR A 15 9.65 -8.86 6.66
C THR A 15 9.22 -9.34 5.27
N TRP A 16 8.30 -10.30 5.18
CA TRP A 16 7.92 -10.95 3.91
C TRP A 16 6.75 -10.30 3.17
N ILE A 17 6.01 -9.39 3.80
CA ILE A 17 4.86 -8.69 3.19
C ILE A 17 5.30 -7.81 2.01
N CYS A 18 6.59 -7.44 1.96
CA CYS A 18 7.15 -6.53 0.97
C CYS A 18 8.23 -7.17 0.10
N LEU A 19 8.61 -8.42 0.37
CA LEU A 19 9.60 -9.16 -0.42
C LEU A 19 9.08 -9.59 -1.81
N PHE A 20 7.76 -9.56 -2.04
CA PHE A 20 7.19 -9.71 -3.39
C PHE A 20 7.12 -8.38 -4.16
N TRP A 21 7.41 -7.25 -3.51
CA TRP A 21 7.60 -5.95 -4.18
C TRP A 21 9.05 -5.75 -4.68
N VAL A 22 9.95 -6.70 -4.37
CA VAL A 22 11.38 -6.61 -4.70
C VAL A 22 11.84 -7.92 -5.35
N VAL A 23 11.62 -8.04 -6.67
CA VAL A 23 12.49 -8.88 -7.49
C VAL A 23 13.72 -8.04 -7.85
N PRO A 24 14.95 -8.45 -7.50
CA PRO A 24 16.13 -7.73 -7.94
C PRO A 24 16.33 -8.00 -9.44
N TYR A 25 15.96 -7.04 -10.29
CA TYR A 25 16.33 -7.06 -11.69
C TYR A 25 17.84 -6.85 -11.81
N LEU A 26 18.55 -7.97 -11.98
CA LEU A 26 19.93 -7.99 -12.44
C LEU A 26 20.02 -7.27 -13.78
N ARG A 27 20.74 -6.14 -13.80
CA ARG A 27 21.20 -5.51 -15.05
C ARG A 27 21.97 -6.53 -15.88
N LEU A 28 21.49 -6.78 -17.10
CA LEU A 28 22.30 -7.39 -18.15
C LEU A 28 23.51 -6.48 -18.44
N PRO A 29 24.72 -7.04 -18.60
CA PRO A 29 25.91 -6.22 -18.82
C PRO A 29 25.91 -5.60 -20.23
N GLU A 30 26.32 -4.33 -20.30
CA GLU A 30 26.68 -3.62 -21.51
C GLU A 30 27.58 -4.50 -22.40
N LYS A 31 27.09 -4.87 -23.59
CA LYS A 31 27.96 -5.28 -24.70
C LYS A 31 28.09 -4.09 -25.65
N ARG A 32 29.20 -3.36 -25.53
CA ARG A 32 29.70 -2.51 -26.62
C ARG A 32 30.23 -3.40 -27.75
N GLY A 33 29.82 -3.08 -28.97
CA GLY A 33 29.85 -3.96 -30.13
C GLY A 33 31.17 -4.08 -30.88
N VAL A 34 31.19 -5.04 -31.82
CA VAL A 34 32.10 -5.20 -32.98
C VAL A 34 31.27 -6.00 -34.04
N PRO A 35 31.42 -5.77 -35.36
CA PRO A 35 30.31 -5.73 -36.32
C PRO A 35 30.04 -7.05 -37.05
N ALA A 36 28.81 -7.17 -37.57
CA ALA A 36 28.40 -8.22 -38.49
C ALA A 36 28.84 -7.91 -39.93
N LEU A 37 29.63 -8.83 -40.51
CA LEU A 37 29.83 -8.99 -41.94
C LEU A 37 28.56 -9.63 -42.54
N GLY A 38 28.03 -9.02 -43.61
CA GLY A 38 26.86 -9.50 -44.34
C GLY A 38 27.20 -10.34 -45.58
N ASN A 39 26.16 -10.96 -46.14
CA ASN A 39 26.00 -11.38 -47.54
C ASN A 39 24.56 -11.97 -47.68
N LYS A 40 23.70 -11.68 -48.67
CA LYS A 40 23.80 -11.10 -50.02
C LYS A 40 22.45 -10.46 -50.40
N GLY A 41 22.46 -9.51 -51.34
CA GLY A 41 21.29 -9.29 -52.21
C GLY A 41 21.17 -7.93 -52.93
N TRP A 42 21.97 -7.74 -53.99
CA TRP A 42 21.71 -6.89 -55.18
C TRP A 42 21.51 -5.37 -55.03
N ALA A 43 22.47 -4.58 -55.53
CA ALA A 43 22.37 -3.82 -56.79
C ALA A 43 23.29 -2.58 -56.81
N THR A 44 24.26 -2.61 -57.74
CA THR A 44 24.83 -1.52 -58.56
C THR A 44 25.50 -0.27 -57.92
N VAL A 45 26.82 -0.21 -58.18
CA VAL A 45 27.59 0.87 -58.87
C VAL A 45 28.21 2.02 -58.07
N ASP A 46 29.55 1.95 -58.02
CA ASP A 46 30.62 2.97 -58.12
C ASP A 46 30.67 4.21 -57.20
N MET A 47 31.74 4.28 -56.39
CA MET A 47 32.92 5.11 -56.69
C MET A 47 34.04 5.01 -55.61
N VAL A 48 35.19 4.44 -56.02
CA VAL A 48 36.56 5.01 -55.95
C VAL A 48 37.09 5.61 -54.63
N ASP A 49 38.01 4.83 -54.01
CA ASP A 49 39.43 5.14 -53.72
C ASP A 49 39.80 6.26 -52.72
N LYS A 50 40.46 5.93 -51.58
CA LYS A 50 41.93 6.02 -51.36
C LYS A 50 42.34 5.97 -49.87
N ARG A 51 43.27 5.04 -49.60
CA ARG A 51 44.48 5.07 -48.73
C ARG A 51 44.56 6.10 -47.58
N PHE A 52 45.00 5.65 -46.40
CA PHE A 52 46.37 5.91 -45.91
C PHE A 52 46.74 5.05 -44.68
N SER A 53 48.03 4.73 -44.64
CA SER A 53 48.82 3.93 -43.71
C SER A 53 49.13 4.61 -42.36
N GLY A 54 49.47 3.83 -41.33
CA GLY A 54 50.18 4.35 -40.15
C GLY A 54 50.56 3.28 -39.13
N GLN A 55 51.86 3.14 -38.88
CA GLN A 55 52.57 2.12 -38.10
C GLN A 55 52.40 2.23 -36.58
N GLY A 56 52.73 1.17 -35.83
CA GLY A 56 53.06 1.26 -34.42
C GLY A 56 53.29 -0.10 -33.73
N SER A 57 54.49 -0.33 -33.22
CA SER A 57 55.09 -1.64 -32.91
C SER A 57 54.87 -2.21 -31.51
N LEU A 58 54.77 -3.54 -31.44
CA LEU A 58 55.46 -4.52 -30.56
C LEU A 58 55.73 -4.17 -29.08
N ARG A 59 55.29 -5.07 -28.16
CA ARG A 59 56.10 -6.19 -27.56
C ARG A 59 55.69 -6.44 -26.10
N ARG A 60 55.22 -7.66 -25.75
CA ARG A 60 55.42 -8.22 -24.40
C ARG A 60 55.51 -9.75 -24.41
N LYS A 61 56.46 -10.24 -23.62
CA LYS A 61 57.01 -11.60 -23.55
C LYS A 61 56.04 -12.61 -22.94
N ARG A 62 56.08 -13.85 -23.47
CA ARG A 62 55.65 -15.10 -22.83
C ARG A 62 56.71 -15.59 -21.83
N ARG A 63 56.28 -16.21 -20.72
CA ARG A 63 56.51 -17.65 -20.44
C ARG A 63 55.82 -18.10 -19.14
N GLN A 64 54.87 -19.03 -19.35
CA GLN A 64 54.58 -20.32 -18.69
C GLN A 64 55.11 -20.62 -17.27
N GLY A 65 54.21 -21.19 -16.46
CA GLY A 65 54.47 -22.03 -15.28
C GLY A 65 53.14 -22.62 -14.77
N ALA A 66 53.13 -23.88 -14.35
CA ALA A 66 51.99 -24.80 -14.37
C ALA A 66 51.15 -24.90 -13.06
N ARG A 67 50.00 -25.58 -13.22
CA ARG A 67 48.95 -26.14 -12.30
C ARG A 67 49.47 -26.79 -10.98
N PRO A 68 48.64 -27.20 -9.99
CA PRO A 68 47.22 -27.61 -10.05
C PRO A 68 46.30 -27.19 -8.87
N GLY A 69 45.01 -27.56 -8.98
CA GLY A 69 43.93 -27.20 -8.05
C GLY A 69 43.79 -28.09 -6.82
N VAL A 70 43.00 -27.60 -5.87
CA VAL A 70 42.50 -28.30 -4.68
C VAL A 70 41.09 -27.79 -4.39
N GLY A 71 40.13 -28.71 -4.28
CA GLY A 71 38.77 -28.43 -3.80
C GLY A 71 38.72 -28.39 -2.27
N PHE A 72 37.75 -27.65 -1.72
CA PHE A 72 37.51 -27.62 -0.28
C PHE A 72 36.09 -28.07 0.04
N ARG A 73 36.01 -29.07 0.93
CA ARG A 73 34.79 -29.59 1.58
C ARG A 73 34.48 -28.72 2.80
N VAL A 74 33.19 -28.43 3.00
CA VAL A 74 32.64 -27.83 4.22
C VAL A 74 32.32 -28.97 5.19
N VAL A 75 32.81 -28.87 6.44
CA VAL A 75 32.50 -29.77 7.55
C VAL A 75 31.51 -29.07 8.46
N LEU A 76 30.34 -29.70 8.66
CA LEU A 76 29.35 -29.35 9.69
C LEU A 76 29.68 -30.16 10.94
N SER A 77 29.73 -29.52 12.12
CA SER A 77 29.90 -30.21 13.40
C SER A 77 28.70 -29.94 14.30
N LEU A 78 27.87 -30.97 14.52
CA LEU A 78 26.90 -31.06 15.61
C LEU A 78 27.60 -31.70 16.82
N GLY A 79 27.52 -31.07 17.99
CA GLY A 79 27.94 -31.62 19.28
C GLY A 79 26.77 -31.71 20.24
N VAL A 80 26.34 -32.94 20.55
CA VAL A 80 25.39 -33.28 21.62
C VAL A 80 26.20 -33.79 22.82
N GLY A 81 25.92 -33.29 24.01
CA GLY A 81 26.50 -33.78 25.27
C GLY A 81 25.42 -34.00 26.33
N LEU A 82 25.19 -35.26 26.68
CA LEU A 82 24.43 -35.73 27.85
C LEU A 82 25.32 -35.68 29.10
N PHE A 83 24.75 -35.34 30.27
CA PHE A 83 25.17 -35.88 31.57
C PHE A 83 23.96 -36.02 32.51
N ALA A 84 23.93 -37.12 33.24
CA ALA A 84 22.85 -37.57 34.11
C ALA A 84 23.20 -37.47 35.61
N ALA A 85 22.19 -37.05 36.38
CA ALA A 85 21.73 -37.38 37.74
C ALA A 85 22.64 -37.93 38.85
N ALA A 86 22.53 -37.30 40.03
CA ALA A 86 22.19 -37.84 41.36
C ALA A 86 21.85 -36.62 42.27
N GLY A 87 20.90 -36.54 43.20
CA GLY A 87 20.12 -37.49 44.00
C GLY A 87 20.15 -37.02 45.46
N GLY A 88 19.01 -36.75 46.10
CA GLY A 88 18.92 -36.53 47.57
C GLY A 88 17.97 -35.41 48.00
N GLY A 89 16.84 -35.77 48.62
CA GLY A 89 15.88 -34.84 49.21
C GLY A 89 16.18 -34.49 50.67
N LEU A 90 15.40 -33.55 51.22
CA LEU A 90 14.80 -33.52 52.56
C LEU A 90 14.04 -32.18 52.72
N ALA A 91 12.82 -32.25 53.24
CA ALA A 91 12.00 -31.10 53.63
C ALA A 91 12.56 -30.43 54.90
N PRO A 92 12.18 -29.17 55.17
CA PRO A 92 11.26 -28.99 56.30
C PRO A 92 10.17 -27.92 56.07
N THR A 93 9.11 -28.09 56.84
CA THR A 93 8.06 -27.13 57.17
C THR A 93 8.62 -25.95 57.98
N VAL A 94 7.93 -24.79 57.97
CA VAL A 94 7.45 -24.06 59.18
C VAL A 94 7.02 -22.61 58.85
N THR A 95 5.81 -22.29 59.33
CA THR A 95 5.18 -21.01 59.74
C THR A 95 4.85 -19.88 58.76
N HIS A 96 3.56 -19.53 58.78
CA HIS A 96 3.01 -18.21 58.50
C HIS A 96 3.57 -17.13 59.43
N ALA A 97 4.00 -16.01 58.85
CA ALA A 97 4.03 -14.70 59.48
C ALA A 97 3.54 -13.66 58.46
N ALA A 98 2.59 -12.83 58.89
CA ALA A 98 2.02 -11.73 58.14
C ALA A 98 2.97 -10.52 58.16
N GLU A 99 3.21 -9.90 57.00
CA GLU A 99 3.81 -8.56 56.94
C GLU A 99 3.12 -7.67 55.90
N ALA A 100 2.47 -6.64 56.46
CA ALA A 100 2.27 -5.27 56.01
C ALA A 100 2.15 -4.97 54.49
N SER A 101 0.93 -4.62 54.08
CA SER A 101 0.66 -3.85 52.87
C SER A 101 1.19 -2.43 53.01
N ILE A 102 2.19 -2.07 52.20
CA ILE A 102 2.57 -0.66 51.99
C ILE A 102 1.69 -0.13 50.87
N SER A 103 0.71 0.71 51.21
CA SER A 103 -0.10 1.43 50.24
C SER A 103 0.73 2.55 49.61
N SER A 104 1.13 2.39 48.35
CA SER A 104 1.64 3.50 47.55
C SER A 104 0.51 4.50 47.25
N PRO A 105 0.74 5.81 47.37
CA PRO A 105 -0.31 6.79 47.14
C PRO A 105 -0.68 6.82 45.65
N ALA A 106 -1.99 6.77 45.39
CA ALA A 106 -2.55 6.90 44.06
C ALA A 106 -2.12 8.24 43.43
N VAL A 107 -1.29 8.17 42.38
CA VAL A 107 -1.02 9.31 41.52
C VAL A 107 -2.31 9.60 40.75
N SER A 108 -3.02 10.63 41.19
CA SER A 108 -4.17 11.19 40.49
C SER A 108 -3.73 11.64 39.10
N GLN A 109 -4.05 10.84 38.07
CA GLN A 109 -3.94 11.26 36.69
C GLN A 109 -4.95 12.38 36.46
N LYS A 110 -4.49 13.63 36.60
CA LYS A 110 -5.18 14.79 36.04
C LYS A 110 -5.20 14.65 34.53
N THR A 111 -6.32 14.16 34.00
CA THR A 111 -6.71 14.29 32.60
C THR A 111 -6.85 15.77 32.26
N VAL A 112 -5.76 16.41 31.84
CA VAL A 112 -5.84 17.69 31.14
C VAL A 112 -6.20 17.38 29.68
N SER A 113 -7.47 17.09 29.44
CA SER A 113 -8.06 17.14 28.11
C SER A 113 -8.58 18.55 27.87
N THR A 114 -7.67 19.49 27.60
CA THR A 114 -8.03 20.68 26.83
C THR A 114 -7.91 20.28 25.37
N ALA A 115 -9.03 19.97 24.73
CA ALA A 115 -9.08 19.76 23.29
C ALA A 115 -8.42 20.97 22.61
N ALA A 116 -7.26 20.76 21.99
CA ALA A 116 -6.58 21.80 21.23
C ALA A 116 -7.56 22.35 20.18
N ALA A 117 -7.54 23.67 19.96
CA ALA A 117 -8.39 24.30 18.96
C ALA A 117 -8.17 23.61 17.59
N PRO A 118 -9.23 23.40 16.78
CA PRO A 118 -9.09 22.78 15.47
C PRO A 118 -8.08 23.53 14.61
N PHE A 119 -7.15 22.81 13.99
CA PHE A 119 -6.15 23.42 13.10
C PHE A 119 -6.82 24.20 11.98
N LYS A 120 -6.48 25.48 11.87
CA LYS A 120 -6.89 26.35 10.77
C LYS A 120 -5.64 26.71 9.95
N PRO A 121 -5.51 26.21 8.70
CA PRO A 121 -4.45 26.65 7.80
C PRO A 121 -4.51 28.17 7.65
N ASN A 122 -3.34 28.81 7.63
CA ASN A 122 -3.26 30.20 7.18
C ASN A 122 -3.34 30.25 5.63
N ALA A 123 -3.36 31.45 5.06
CA ALA A 123 -3.47 31.63 3.60
C ALA A 123 -2.34 30.93 2.80
N ALA A 124 -1.11 30.90 3.31
CA ALA A 124 0.01 30.24 2.64
C ALA A 124 -0.12 28.71 2.71
N ASP A 125 -0.56 28.18 3.85
CA ASP A 125 -0.87 26.76 4.00
C ASP A 125 -2.02 26.36 3.06
N GLN A 126 -3.03 27.22 2.93
CA GLN A 126 -4.17 26.97 2.04
C GLN A 126 -3.74 26.94 0.57
N ALA A 127 -2.95 27.91 0.13
CA ALA A 127 -2.38 27.96 -1.21
C ALA A 127 -1.48 26.74 -1.50
N LEU A 128 -0.71 26.27 -0.52
CA LEU A 128 0.08 25.05 -0.64
C LEU A 128 -0.81 23.83 -0.88
N LEU A 129 -1.85 23.65 -0.07
CA LEU A 129 -2.73 22.48 -0.15
C LEU A 129 -3.52 22.47 -1.47
N GLU A 130 -3.99 23.63 -1.93
CA GLU A 130 -4.68 23.77 -3.23
C GLU A 130 -3.75 23.48 -4.42
N ASP A 131 -2.51 24.00 -4.40
CA ASP A 131 -1.50 23.72 -5.42
C ASP A 131 -1.10 22.24 -5.44
N LEU A 132 -0.91 21.63 -4.26
CA LEU A 132 -0.59 20.21 -4.15
C LEU A 132 -1.73 19.34 -4.69
N GLU A 133 -2.98 19.59 -4.27
CA GLU A 133 -4.14 18.82 -4.72
C GLU A 133 -4.31 18.88 -6.25
N HIS A 134 -4.18 20.08 -6.85
CA HIS A 134 -4.29 20.22 -8.29
C HIS A 134 -3.17 19.50 -9.05
N ARG A 135 -1.91 19.61 -8.60
CA ARG A 135 -0.77 18.92 -9.23
C ARG A 135 -0.87 17.41 -9.10
N THR A 136 -1.26 16.91 -7.93
CA THR A 136 -1.45 15.48 -7.72
C THR A 136 -2.62 14.95 -8.56
N PHE A 137 -3.69 15.72 -8.74
CA PHE A 137 -4.75 15.40 -9.71
C PHE A 137 -4.21 15.32 -11.15
N GLN A 138 -3.36 16.26 -11.56
CA GLN A 138 -2.76 16.26 -12.90
C GLN A 138 -1.99 14.97 -13.18
N TRP A 139 -1.38 14.34 -12.17
CA TRP A 139 -0.72 13.06 -12.34
C TRP A 139 -1.67 11.99 -12.89
N PHE A 140 -2.82 11.79 -12.25
CA PHE A 140 -3.82 10.81 -12.71
C PHE A 140 -4.43 11.20 -14.06
N TRP A 141 -4.63 12.49 -14.30
CA TRP A 141 -5.23 12.97 -15.54
C TRP A 141 -4.31 12.82 -16.76
N GLU A 142 -3.03 13.18 -16.61
CA GLU A 142 -2.05 13.23 -17.70
C GLU A 142 -1.31 11.91 -17.91
N SER A 143 -1.06 11.13 -16.85
CA SER A 143 -0.36 9.85 -16.95
C SER A 143 -1.25 8.69 -17.40
N GLY A 144 -2.55 8.73 -17.05
CA GLY A 144 -3.51 7.70 -17.43
C GLY A 144 -3.93 7.82 -18.89
N ASP A 145 -4.00 6.69 -19.59
CA ASP A 145 -4.44 6.64 -20.99
C ASP A 145 -5.93 7.03 -21.10
N PRO A 146 -6.29 8.08 -21.86
CA PRO A 146 -7.67 8.52 -21.98
C PRO A 146 -8.60 7.54 -22.72
N GLN A 147 -8.05 6.59 -23.49
CA GLN A 147 -8.84 5.63 -24.28
C GLN A 147 -9.13 4.35 -23.52
N THR A 148 -8.13 3.82 -22.81
CA THR A 148 -8.25 2.57 -22.04
C THR A 148 -8.53 2.82 -20.57
N GLY A 149 -8.15 3.98 -20.05
CA GLY A 149 -8.22 4.28 -18.63
C GLY A 149 -7.16 3.57 -17.79
N LEU A 150 -6.21 2.85 -18.41
CA LEU A 150 -5.07 2.28 -17.71
C LEU A 150 -4.20 3.41 -17.15
N VAL A 151 -3.79 3.26 -15.89
CA VAL A 151 -2.93 4.22 -15.19
C VAL A 151 -1.61 3.52 -14.90
N PRO A 152 -0.46 4.14 -15.23
CA PRO A 152 0.84 3.55 -14.93
C PRO A 152 1.00 3.32 -13.43
N ASP A 153 1.80 2.33 -13.06
CA ASP A 153 2.25 2.17 -11.67
C ASP A 153 3.09 3.39 -11.25
N ARG A 154 4.01 3.76 -12.14
CA ARG A 154 5.02 4.81 -11.97
C ARG A 154 5.04 5.74 -13.16
N TYR A 155 5.12 7.05 -12.92
CA TYR A 155 5.26 8.02 -13.99
C TYR A 155 5.97 9.31 -13.55
N PRO A 156 6.87 9.90 -14.34
CA PRO A 156 7.40 9.39 -15.61
C PRO A 156 8.38 8.24 -15.39
N SER A 157 8.34 7.21 -16.24
CA SER A 157 9.26 6.07 -16.18
C SER A 157 9.34 5.36 -17.54
N ASP A 158 10.43 4.63 -17.75
CA ASP A 158 10.57 3.64 -18.82
C ASP A 158 9.87 2.31 -18.51
N GLN A 159 9.42 2.11 -17.27
CA GLN A 159 8.56 0.99 -16.89
C GLN A 159 7.21 1.11 -17.59
N THR A 160 6.75 -0.03 -18.11
CA THR A 160 5.60 -0.11 -19.02
C THR A 160 4.38 -0.78 -18.39
N GLN A 161 4.36 -0.91 -17.07
CA GLN A 161 3.27 -1.57 -16.35
C GLN A 161 2.21 -0.57 -15.89
N ALA A 162 0.95 -0.92 -16.10
CA ALA A 162 -0.20 -0.27 -15.50
C ALA A 162 -0.56 -0.97 -14.19
N SER A 163 -0.97 -0.20 -13.18
CA SER A 163 -1.38 -0.71 -11.87
C SER A 163 -2.89 -0.61 -11.71
N VAL A 164 -3.55 -1.71 -11.34
CA VAL A 164 -4.99 -1.69 -11.12
C VAL A 164 -5.38 -0.90 -9.86
N ALA A 165 -4.48 -0.82 -8.87
CA ALA A 165 -4.65 0.09 -7.74
C ALA A 165 -4.61 1.56 -8.18
N SER A 166 -3.66 1.95 -9.03
CA SER A 166 -3.59 3.31 -9.60
C SER A 166 -4.84 3.67 -10.40
N ILE A 167 -5.46 2.70 -11.09
CA ILE A 167 -6.75 2.90 -11.76
C ILE A 167 -7.86 3.21 -10.75
N GLY A 168 -7.92 2.50 -9.62
CA GLY A 168 -8.87 2.76 -8.53
C GLY A 168 -8.79 4.18 -7.96
N PHE A 169 -7.57 4.63 -7.66
CA PHE A 169 -7.35 6.02 -7.26
C PHE A 169 -7.72 7.00 -8.38
N GLY A 170 -7.36 6.71 -9.63
CA GLY A 170 -7.68 7.53 -10.80
C GLY A 170 -9.18 7.73 -11.03
N LEU A 171 -9.98 6.66 -10.90
CA LEU A 171 -11.44 6.75 -11.00
C LEU A 171 -12.04 7.71 -9.97
N THR A 172 -11.46 7.77 -8.76
CA THR A 172 -11.86 8.72 -7.73
C THR A 172 -11.35 10.13 -8.04
N ALA A 173 -10.10 10.24 -8.52
CA ALA A 173 -9.48 11.50 -8.90
C ALA A 173 -10.29 12.27 -9.96
N TYR A 174 -10.91 11.57 -10.93
CA TYR A 174 -11.76 12.22 -11.93
C TYR A 174 -13.00 12.90 -11.33
N GLY A 175 -13.61 12.29 -10.30
CA GLY A 175 -14.70 12.92 -9.55
C GLY A 175 -14.24 14.16 -8.81
N ILE A 176 -13.09 14.07 -8.12
CA ILE A 176 -12.47 15.21 -7.45
C ILE A 176 -12.18 16.34 -8.44
N GLY A 177 -11.58 16.04 -9.60
CA GLY A 177 -11.29 17.03 -10.64
C GLY A 177 -12.52 17.74 -11.18
N ALA A 178 -13.66 17.04 -11.28
CA ALA A 178 -14.92 17.66 -11.67
C ALA A 178 -15.48 18.59 -10.59
N GLU A 179 -15.47 18.18 -9.32
CA GLU A 179 -15.94 19.01 -8.19
C GLU A 179 -15.03 20.22 -7.92
N ARG A 180 -13.74 20.10 -8.24
CA ARG A 180 -12.76 21.18 -8.12
C ARG A 180 -12.69 22.08 -9.35
N GLY A 181 -13.34 21.70 -10.46
CA GLY A 181 -13.29 22.43 -11.71
C GLY A 181 -11.94 22.33 -12.44
N TYR A 182 -11.09 21.37 -12.10
CA TYR A 182 -9.86 21.06 -12.87
C TYR A 182 -10.20 20.46 -14.23
N ILE A 183 -11.32 19.72 -14.31
CA ILE A 183 -11.94 19.23 -15.53
C ILE A 183 -13.46 19.44 -15.45
N THR A 184 -14.13 19.40 -16.59
CA THR A 184 -15.60 19.41 -16.63
C THR A 184 -16.17 18.05 -16.21
N ARG A 185 -17.41 18.03 -15.70
CA ARG A 185 -18.13 16.76 -15.44
C ARG A 185 -18.24 15.89 -16.69
N ALA A 186 -18.42 16.48 -17.87
CA ALA A 186 -18.48 15.75 -19.14
C ALA A 186 -17.15 15.04 -19.47
N GLN A 187 -16.01 15.69 -19.22
CA GLN A 187 -14.69 15.07 -19.35
C GLN A 187 -14.51 13.93 -18.34
N ALA A 188 -14.95 14.12 -17.09
CA ALA A 188 -14.88 13.09 -16.05
C ALA A 188 -15.75 11.86 -16.39
N ILE A 189 -16.99 12.07 -16.87
CA ILE A 189 -17.89 11.01 -17.36
C ILE A 189 -17.23 10.25 -18.51
N THR A 190 -16.67 10.96 -19.49
CA THR A 190 -16.04 10.34 -20.67
C THR A 190 -14.87 9.46 -20.26
N ARG A 191 -13.96 9.98 -19.43
CA ARG A 191 -12.82 9.21 -18.92
C ARG A 191 -13.27 8.00 -18.12
N THR A 192 -14.23 8.18 -17.22
CA THR A 192 -14.77 7.10 -16.37
C THR A 192 -15.40 5.99 -17.22
N LEU A 193 -16.24 6.33 -18.21
CA LEU A 193 -16.86 5.35 -19.10
C LEU A 193 -15.82 4.59 -19.92
N ASN A 194 -14.81 5.28 -20.45
CA ASN A 194 -13.74 4.63 -21.19
C ASN A 194 -13.02 3.59 -20.32
N THR A 195 -12.64 3.97 -19.08
CA THR A 195 -12.03 3.05 -18.11
C THR A 195 -12.94 1.85 -17.81
N LEU A 196 -14.20 2.08 -17.40
CA LEU A 196 -15.09 0.99 -17.00
C LEU A 196 -15.44 0.05 -18.16
N ARG A 197 -15.66 0.59 -19.37
CA ARG A 197 -15.90 -0.22 -20.58
C ARG A 197 -14.66 -1.01 -20.99
N TYR A 198 -13.47 -0.45 -20.82
CA TYR A 198 -12.23 -1.16 -21.10
C TYR A 198 -12.06 -2.32 -20.12
N LEU A 199 -12.10 -2.06 -18.82
CA LEU A 199 -12.02 -3.08 -17.76
C LEU A 199 -13.07 -4.20 -17.95
N SER A 200 -14.30 -3.83 -18.31
CA SER A 200 -15.39 -4.81 -18.52
C SER A 200 -15.20 -5.72 -19.73
N ARG A 201 -14.34 -5.35 -20.69
CA ARG A 201 -14.04 -6.14 -21.89
C ARG A 201 -12.76 -6.94 -21.77
N LEU A 202 -11.95 -6.68 -20.75
CA LEU A 202 -10.70 -7.38 -20.54
C LEU A 202 -10.93 -8.88 -20.30
N PRO A 203 -10.08 -9.78 -20.84
CA PRO A 203 -10.25 -11.22 -20.65
C PRO A 203 -10.14 -11.64 -19.18
N GLN A 204 -11.15 -12.38 -18.70
CA GLN A 204 -11.23 -12.94 -17.34
C GLN A 204 -11.23 -14.48 -17.42
N ASN A 205 -10.06 -15.11 -17.27
CA ASN A 205 -9.89 -16.55 -17.43
C ASN A 205 -8.59 -17.06 -16.77
N ALA A 206 -8.41 -18.38 -16.71
CA ALA A 206 -7.28 -19.02 -16.02
C ALA A 206 -5.97 -19.08 -16.86
N SER A 207 -5.91 -18.43 -18.03
CA SER A 207 -4.70 -18.40 -18.86
C SER A 207 -3.55 -17.70 -18.15
N ALA A 208 -2.33 -18.23 -18.34
CA ALA A 208 -1.09 -17.63 -17.87
C ALA A 208 -0.72 -16.35 -18.64
N ASP A 209 -1.06 -16.30 -19.93
CA ASP A 209 -0.54 -15.33 -20.88
C ASP A 209 -1.65 -14.42 -21.48
N ASP A 210 -2.89 -14.90 -21.55
CA ASP A 210 -4.02 -14.24 -22.26
C ASP A 210 -5.18 -13.88 -21.32
N ALA A 211 -4.85 -13.33 -20.15
CA ALA A 211 -5.83 -12.92 -19.14
C ALA A 211 -5.43 -11.58 -18.49
N SER A 212 -6.41 -10.77 -18.16
CA SER A 212 -6.26 -9.58 -17.30
C SER A 212 -6.70 -9.83 -15.87
N GLY A 213 -7.37 -10.96 -15.66
CA GLY A 213 -7.84 -11.40 -14.36
C GLY A 213 -8.50 -12.76 -14.41
N TYR A 214 -8.96 -13.24 -13.26
CA TYR A 214 -9.71 -14.49 -13.11
C TYR A 214 -10.62 -14.39 -11.89
N HIS A 215 -11.82 -14.98 -11.95
CA HIS A 215 -12.84 -14.87 -10.87
C HIS A 215 -13.17 -13.43 -10.47
N GLY A 216 -13.10 -12.50 -11.44
CA GLY A 216 -13.32 -11.08 -11.23
C GLY A 216 -12.17 -10.34 -10.53
N PHE A 217 -11.16 -11.06 -10.02
CA PHE A 217 -9.92 -10.46 -9.55
C PHE A 217 -9.04 -10.05 -10.72
N PHE A 218 -8.28 -8.98 -10.57
CA PHE A 218 -7.34 -8.50 -11.56
C PHE A 218 -5.90 -8.82 -11.15
N TYR A 219 -5.03 -9.00 -12.15
CA TYR A 219 -3.59 -9.03 -11.92
C TYR A 219 -3.12 -7.67 -11.39
N HIS A 220 -2.17 -7.68 -10.44
CA HIS A 220 -1.60 -6.47 -9.85
C HIS A 220 -1.15 -5.48 -10.94
N PHE A 221 -0.34 -5.99 -11.87
CA PHE A 221 0.15 -5.24 -13.02
C PHE A 221 -0.36 -5.79 -14.35
N LEU A 222 -0.77 -4.85 -15.20
CA LEU A 222 -1.19 -5.10 -16.57
C LEU A 222 -0.20 -4.45 -17.55
N ASP A 223 -0.02 -5.04 -18.72
CA ASP A 223 0.66 -4.37 -19.82
C ASP A 223 -0.13 -3.13 -20.26
N HIS A 224 0.53 -1.96 -20.28
CA HIS A 224 -0.12 -0.68 -20.54
C HIS A 224 -0.75 -0.54 -21.94
N LYS A 225 -0.44 -1.42 -22.90
CA LYS A 225 -0.99 -1.36 -24.26
C LYS A 225 -2.18 -2.29 -24.43
N THR A 226 -2.07 -3.49 -23.87
CA THR A 226 -3.02 -4.59 -24.11
C THR A 226 -3.99 -4.78 -22.95
N GLY A 227 -3.64 -4.29 -21.75
CA GLY A 227 -4.38 -4.54 -20.52
C GLY A 227 -4.34 -6.00 -20.05
N LEU A 228 -3.53 -6.87 -20.66
CA LEU A 228 -3.31 -8.24 -20.20
C LEU A 228 -2.31 -8.28 -19.05
N ARG A 229 -2.22 -9.40 -18.34
CA ARG A 229 -1.22 -9.65 -17.29
C ARG A 229 0.17 -9.26 -17.80
N PHE A 230 0.89 -8.45 -17.03
CA PHE A 230 2.17 -7.90 -17.47
C PHE A 230 3.24 -8.98 -17.72
N ASN A 231 3.38 -9.95 -16.82
CA ASN A 231 4.20 -11.15 -17.01
C ASN A 231 3.83 -12.26 -15.99
N LYS A 232 4.49 -13.42 -16.06
CA LYS A 232 4.20 -14.62 -15.24
C LYS A 232 4.54 -14.50 -13.76
N ASP A 233 5.34 -13.51 -13.37
CA ASP A 233 5.67 -13.24 -11.98
C ASP A 233 4.57 -12.44 -11.26
N ILE A 234 3.61 -11.89 -12.01
CA ILE A 234 2.54 -11.05 -11.47
C ILE A 234 1.33 -11.88 -11.05
N GLU A 235 0.92 -11.79 -9.81
CA GLU A 235 -0.25 -12.46 -9.26
C GLU A 235 -1.57 -11.71 -9.52
N LEU A 236 -2.69 -12.44 -9.49
CA LEU A 236 -3.97 -11.84 -9.12
C LEU A 236 -3.82 -11.32 -7.71
N SER A 237 -4.01 -10.02 -7.53
CA SER A 237 -3.88 -9.40 -6.23
C SER A 237 -5.24 -9.06 -5.65
N SER A 238 -5.51 -9.64 -4.48
CA SER A 238 -6.75 -9.37 -3.75
C SER A 238 -6.83 -7.92 -3.25
N ILE A 239 -5.70 -7.33 -2.86
CA ILE A 239 -5.67 -5.95 -2.36
C ILE A 239 -5.71 -4.92 -3.49
N ASP A 240 -5.01 -5.14 -4.60
CA ASP A 240 -5.04 -4.22 -5.73
C ASP A 240 -6.41 -4.27 -6.43
N THR A 241 -7.04 -5.43 -6.48
CA THR A 241 -8.46 -5.54 -6.87
C THR A 241 -9.35 -4.76 -5.91
N ALA A 242 -9.13 -4.85 -4.59
CA ALA A 242 -9.91 -4.09 -3.63
C ALA A 242 -9.73 -2.56 -3.81
N LEU A 243 -8.50 -2.09 -4.03
CA LEU A 243 -8.20 -0.68 -4.35
C LEU A 243 -8.88 -0.22 -5.64
N LEU A 244 -8.84 -1.03 -6.69
CA LEU A 244 -9.60 -0.79 -7.92
C LEU A 244 -11.10 -0.65 -7.62
N MET A 245 -11.65 -1.60 -6.87
CA MET A 245 -13.08 -1.66 -6.57
C MET A 245 -13.56 -0.50 -5.70
N GLN A 246 -12.71 0.07 -4.83
CA GLN A 246 -13.06 1.31 -4.12
C GLN A 246 -13.33 2.46 -5.09
N GLY A 247 -12.47 2.64 -6.09
CA GLY A 247 -12.67 3.62 -7.16
C GLY A 247 -13.90 3.33 -8.01
N VAL A 248 -14.14 2.08 -8.37
CA VAL A 248 -15.33 1.65 -9.12
C VAL A 248 -16.62 2.00 -8.35
N LEU A 249 -16.71 1.63 -7.07
CA LEU A 249 -17.88 1.92 -6.23
C LEU A 249 -18.05 3.42 -5.94
N PHE A 250 -16.96 4.17 -5.86
CA PHE A 250 -17.02 5.63 -5.81
C PHE A 250 -17.71 6.18 -7.05
N THR A 251 -17.35 5.73 -8.26
CA THR A 251 -17.99 6.20 -9.50
C THR A 251 -19.49 5.83 -9.55
N GLU A 252 -19.85 4.63 -9.09
CA GLU A 252 -21.26 4.22 -8.96
C GLU A 252 -22.06 5.20 -8.10
N SER A 253 -21.46 5.70 -7.02
CA SER A 253 -22.15 6.54 -6.02
C SER A 253 -22.09 8.04 -6.35
N TYR A 254 -21.09 8.47 -7.13
CA TYR A 254 -20.89 9.86 -7.51
C TYR A 254 -21.73 10.29 -8.74
N TYR A 255 -21.84 9.40 -9.74
CA TYR A 255 -22.57 9.71 -10.98
C TYR A 255 -24.06 9.33 -10.85
N THR A 256 -24.85 10.23 -10.26
CA THR A 256 -26.26 10.01 -9.90
C THR A 256 -27.28 10.66 -10.83
N GLN A 257 -26.87 11.46 -11.82
CA GLN A 257 -27.81 12.12 -12.72
C GLN A 257 -28.57 11.10 -13.59
N ASP A 258 -29.78 11.48 -14.00
CA ASP A 258 -30.64 10.64 -14.84
C ASP A 258 -30.31 10.78 -16.34
N THR A 259 -29.03 10.57 -16.69
CA THR A 259 -28.55 10.56 -18.07
C THR A 259 -28.18 9.14 -18.51
N PRO A 260 -28.25 8.82 -19.83
CA PRO A 260 -27.82 7.51 -20.32
C PRO A 260 -26.39 7.14 -19.91
N GLN A 261 -25.47 8.11 -19.96
CA GLN A 261 -24.06 7.91 -19.64
C GLN A 261 -23.84 7.59 -18.16
N GLU A 262 -24.46 8.34 -17.24
CA GLU A 262 -24.31 8.08 -15.80
C GLU A 262 -25.04 6.79 -15.39
N ARG A 263 -26.18 6.46 -16.01
CA ARG A 263 -26.82 5.13 -15.84
C ARG A 263 -25.90 3.99 -16.25
N GLU A 264 -25.17 4.16 -17.36
CA GLU A 264 -24.22 3.16 -17.83
C GLU A 264 -23.02 3.02 -16.87
N ILE A 265 -22.48 4.13 -16.35
CA ILE A 265 -21.43 4.11 -15.31
C ILE A 265 -21.88 3.25 -14.12
N ARG A 266 -23.06 3.54 -13.56
CA ARG A 266 -23.59 2.77 -12.41
C ARG A 266 -23.75 1.29 -12.74
N THR A 267 -24.24 0.98 -13.94
CA THR A 267 -24.43 -0.41 -14.39
C THR A 267 -23.11 -1.17 -14.52
N LEU A 268 -22.11 -0.57 -15.17
CA LEU A 268 -20.79 -1.18 -15.36
C LEU A 268 -20.04 -1.32 -14.04
N ALA A 269 -20.09 -0.29 -13.20
CA ALA A 269 -19.44 -0.29 -11.91
C ALA A 269 -19.99 -1.40 -10.99
N ASN A 270 -21.32 -1.47 -10.84
CA ASN A 270 -21.95 -2.55 -10.08
C ASN A 270 -21.60 -3.93 -10.66
N ARG A 271 -21.62 -4.10 -11.99
CA ARG A 271 -21.27 -5.39 -12.61
C ARG A 271 -19.82 -5.80 -12.33
N LEU A 272 -18.86 -4.88 -12.51
CA LEU A 272 -17.45 -5.16 -12.24
C LEU A 272 -17.24 -5.59 -10.80
N PHE A 273 -17.84 -4.87 -9.84
CA PHE A 273 -17.73 -5.22 -8.43
C PHE A 273 -18.39 -6.56 -8.09
N GLN A 274 -19.60 -6.81 -8.58
CA GLN A 274 -20.32 -8.05 -8.26
C GLN A 274 -19.73 -9.28 -8.94
N ASN A 275 -18.84 -9.13 -9.93
CA ASN A 275 -18.12 -10.25 -10.54
C ASN A 275 -16.96 -10.78 -9.68
N VAL A 276 -16.53 -10.04 -8.65
CA VAL A 276 -15.40 -10.45 -7.79
C VAL A 276 -15.86 -11.58 -6.85
N ASP A 277 -15.34 -12.79 -7.06
CA ASP A 277 -15.69 -13.98 -6.28
C ASP A 277 -14.90 -14.07 -4.95
N TRP A 278 -15.26 -13.25 -3.98
CA TRP A 278 -14.53 -13.18 -2.70
C TRP A 278 -14.38 -14.54 -1.96
N PRO A 279 -15.40 -15.42 -1.91
CA PRO A 279 -15.26 -16.76 -1.34
C PRO A 279 -14.20 -17.63 -2.03
N TRP A 280 -13.94 -17.43 -3.32
CA TRP A 280 -12.88 -18.16 -4.04
C TRP A 280 -11.48 -17.77 -3.53
N MET A 281 -11.26 -16.51 -3.19
CA MET A 281 -9.99 -16.01 -2.62
C MET A 281 -9.84 -16.33 -1.12
N ARG A 282 -10.90 -16.86 -0.48
CA ARG A 282 -10.92 -17.17 0.96
C ARG A 282 -10.23 -18.51 1.24
N ARG A 283 -9.35 -18.50 2.22
CA ARG A 283 -8.65 -19.68 2.75
C ARG A 283 -9.54 -20.47 3.73
N PRO A 284 -9.17 -21.72 4.05
CA PRO A 284 -9.90 -22.53 5.04
C PRO A 284 -10.00 -21.89 6.44
N ASP A 285 -9.02 -21.06 6.81
CA ASP A 285 -8.96 -20.33 8.09
C ASP A 285 -9.78 -19.02 8.07
N GLN A 286 -10.66 -18.83 7.08
CA GLN A 286 -11.52 -17.66 6.88
C GLN A 286 -10.81 -16.38 6.46
N ARG A 287 -9.48 -16.36 6.38
CA ARG A 287 -8.72 -15.21 5.89
C ARG A 287 -8.67 -15.18 4.37
N LEU A 288 -8.46 -14.01 3.79
CA LEU A 288 -8.21 -13.89 2.36
C LEU A 288 -6.75 -14.24 2.03
N SER A 289 -6.54 -15.03 0.98
CA SER A 289 -5.22 -15.14 0.36
C SER A 289 -4.78 -13.78 -0.16
N MET A 290 -3.48 -13.48 -0.12
CA MET A 290 -2.98 -12.25 -0.73
C MET A 290 -3.13 -12.29 -2.26
N GLY A 291 -2.99 -13.46 -2.87
CA GLY A 291 -3.16 -13.60 -4.31
C GLY A 291 -3.20 -15.03 -4.80
N TRP A 292 -3.25 -15.15 -6.13
CA TRP A 292 -3.23 -16.41 -6.87
C TRP A 292 -2.53 -16.22 -8.23
N SER A 293 -1.85 -17.23 -8.74
CA SER A 293 -1.42 -17.26 -10.14
C SER A 293 -1.66 -18.62 -10.81
N PRO A 294 -1.78 -18.68 -12.15
CA PRO A 294 -1.87 -19.96 -12.86
C PRO A 294 -0.71 -20.90 -12.56
N GLU A 295 0.50 -20.35 -12.39
CA GLU A 295 1.74 -21.09 -12.16
C GLU A 295 1.85 -21.63 -10.74
N HIS A 296 1.40 -20.87 -9.74
CA HIS A 296 1.67 -21.14 -8.33
C HIS A 296 0.42 -21.36 -7.48
N GLN A 297 -0.76 -21.25 -8.09
CA GLN A 297 -2.04 -21.26 -7.40
C GLN A 297 -2.08 -20.19 -6.30
N PHE A 298 -2.80 -20.41 -5.21
CA PHE A 298 -2.89 -19.44 -4.12
C PHE A 298 -1.55 -19.21 -3.43
N LEU A 299 -1.21 -17.94 -3.21
CA LEU A 299 -0.05 -17.57 -2.41
C LEU A 299 -0.20 -18.11 -0.97
N PRO A 300 0.92 -18.49 -0.32
CA PRO A 300 0.88 -18.94 1.07
C PRO A 300 0.50 -17.81 2.04
N ASN A 301 0.75 -16.56 1.64
CA ASN A 301 0.50 -15.36 2.42
C ASN A 301 -0.99 -15.01 2.45
N TYR A 302 -1.42 -14.35 3.52
CA TYR A 302 -2.81 -14.01 3.77
C TYR A 302 -2.94 -12.67 4.47
N TRP A 303 -4.11 -12.06 4.36
CA TRP A 303 -4.40 -10.79 5.03
C TRP A 303 -4.84 -11.00 6.47
N GLU A 304 -4.19 -10.28 7.39
CA GLU A 304 -4.52 -10.24 8.82
C GLU A 304 -4.46 -8.81 9.36
N GLY A 305 -5.15 -8.56 10.47
CA GLY A 305 -5.26 -7.24 11.10
C GLY A 305 -4.08 -6.94 12.03
N TYR A 306 -3.58 -5.72 12.11
CA TYR A 306 -4.01 -4.52 11.40
C TYR A 306 -3.09 -4.23 10.21
N SER A 307 -3.64 -4.09 9.01
CA SER A 307 -2.90 -3.77 7.79
C SER A 307 -3.81 -3.02 6.80
N GLU A 308 -3.27 -2.63 5.64
CA GLU A 308 -4.01 -2.10 4.49
C GLU A 308 -5.15 -3.01 3.99
N GLY A 309 -5.08 -4.32 4.27
CA GLY A 309 -6.03 -5.34 3.82
C GLY A 309 -7.47 -5.16 4.35
N MET A 310 -7.69 -4.23 5.29
CA MET A 310 -9.01 -3.94 5.87
C MET A 310 -10.10 -3.70 4.81
N MET A 311 -9.80 -2.94 3.75
CA MET A 311 -10.77 -2.67 2.69
C MET A 311 -11.25 -3.93 1.96
N ALA A 312 -10.37 -4.90 1.75
CA ALA A 312 -10.72 -6.13 1.03
C ALA A 312 -11.80 -6.88 1.81
N TYR A 313 -11.68 -6.96 3.14
CA TYR A 313 -12.72 -7.57 3.98
C TYR A 313 -14.02 -6.78 4.00
N VAL A 314 -13.97 -5.44 4.10
CA VAL A 314 -15.18 -4.60 4.07
C VAL A 314 -15.94 -4.79 2.76
N LEU A 315 -15.25 -4.72 1.63
CA LEU A 315 -15.83 -4.95 0.30
C LEU A 315 -16.40 -6.37 0.18
N ALA A 316 -15.63 -7.37 0.59
CA ALA A 316 -16.03 -8.76 0.49
C ALA A 316 -17.25 -9.12 1.35
N LEU A 317 -17.38 -8.52 2.54
CA LEU A 317 -18.58 -8.66 3.38
C LEU A 317 -19.78 -7.91 2.79
N GLY A 318 -19.52 -6.79 2.12
CA GLY A 318 -20.50 -5.94 1.46
C GLY A 318 -21.04 -6.49 0.15
N SER A 319 -20.33 -7.43 -0.49
CA SER A 319 -20.77 -8.08 -1.73
C SER A 319 -22.15 -8.73 -1.57
N VAL A 320 -22.95 -8.68 -2.63
CA VAL A 320 -24.28 -9.30 -2.66
C VAL A 320 -24.21 -10.65 -3.36
N MET A 321 -23.46 -10.73 -4.46
CA MET A 321 -23.34 -11.96 -5.25
C MET A 321 -22.36 -12.97 -4.63
N HIS A 322 -21.23 -12.49 -4.11
CA HIS A 322 -20.16 -13.32 -3.58
C HIS A 322 -19.71 -12.83 -2.19
N PRO A 323 -20.58 -12.85 -1.15
CA PRO A 323 -20.20 -12.37 0.17
C PRO A 323 -19.28 -13.33 0.92
N LEU A 324 -18.29 -12.77 1.62
CA LEU A 324 -17.71 -13.46 2.79
C LEU A 324 -18.71 -13.48 3.95
N GLN A 325 -18.50 -14.44 4.85
CA GLN A 325 -19.24 -14.52 6.11
C GLN A 325 -18.59 -13.63 7.17
N PRO A 326 -19.35 -13.11 8.17
CA PRO A 326 -18.79 -12.30 9.27
C PRO A 326 -17.60 -12.95 10.00
N ALA A 327 -17.50 -14.28 10.00
CA ALA A 327 -16.35 -15.02 10.54
C ALA A 327 -15.01 -14.61 9.90
N SER A 328 -15.00 -14.16 8.64
CA SER A 328 -13.78 -13.65 7.99
C SER A 328 -13.30 -12.34 8.62
N TRP A 329 -14.20 -11.46 9.09
CA TRP A 329 -13.79 -10.28 9.85
C TRP A 329 -13.16 -10.67 11.19
N GLN A 330 -13.76 -11.62 11.88
CA GLN A 330 -13.21 -12.13 13.16
C GLN A 330 -11.82 -12.76 12.97
N ALA A 331 -11.62 -13.49 11.87
CA ALA A 331 -10.31 -14.04 11.53
C ALA A 331 -9.29 -12.94 11.17
N TRP A 332 -9.72 -11.85 10.52
CA TRP A 332 -8.87 -10.68 10.28
C TRP A 332 -8.45 -10.01 11.60
N LEU A 333 -9.36 -9.85 12.57
CA LEU A 333 -9.09 -9.24 13.87
C LEU A 333 -8.12 -10.03 14.77
N ALA A 334 -7.86 -11.31 14.47
CA ALA A 334 -7.16 -12.24 15.37
C ALA A 334 -5.75 -11.83 15.80
N THR A 335 -5.12 -10.88 15.11
CA THR A 335 -3.78 -10.37 15.39
C THR A 335 -3.76 -8.95 15.95
N ASN A 336 -4.92 -8.29 16.09
CA ASN A 336 -4.98 -6.90 16.55
C ASN A 336 -4.45 -6.72 17.98
N ASP A 337 -4.76 -7.63 18.91
CA ASP A 337 -4.26 -7.53 20.30
C ASP A 337 -2.73 -7.65 20.38
N LYS A 338 -2.09 -8.34 19.43
CA LYS A 338 -0.61 -8.42 19.36
C LYS A 338 0.01 -7.11 18.88
N ARG A 339 -0.74 -6.33 18.09
CA ARG A 339 -0.31 -5.05 17.51
C ARG A 339 -0.77 -3.84 18.33
N TRP A 340 -1.71 -4.01 19.25
CA TRP A 340 -2.12 -2.96 20.18
C TRP A 340 -1.06 -2.71 21.25
N GLY A 341 -0.66 -1.45 21.41
CA GLY A 341 0.26 -1.08 22.48
C GLY A 341 0.86 0.30 22.30
N GLU A 342 1.72 0.66 23.24
CA GLU A 342 2.46 1.93 23.22
C GLU A 342 3.58 1.89 22.18
N TYR A 343 3.71 2.98 21.42
CA TYR A 343 4.84 3.30 20.57
C TYR A 343 5.00 4.82 20.43
N SER A 344 6.21 5.32 20.70
CA SER A 344 6.59 6.73 20.54
C SER A 344 5.60 7.74 21.17
N GLY A 345 5.14 7.45 22.39
CA GLY A 345 4.25 8.30 23.18
C GLY A 345 2.76 8.12 22.86
N GLN A 346 2.39 7.15 22.03
CA GLN A 346 1.01 6.90 21.61
C GLN A 346 0.61 5.47 21.91
N THR A 347 -0.59 5.25 22.45
CA THR A 347 -1.19 3.90 22.52
C THR A 347 -2.13 3.72 21.34
N LEU A 348 -1.80 2.79 20.45
CA LEU A 348 -2.46 2.58 19.17
C LEU A 348 -2.38 1.12 18.72
N LEU A 349 -3.16 0.79 17.70
CA LEU A 349 -3.07 -0.43 16.92
C LEU A 349 -2.02 -0.21 15.83
N ASN A 350 -0.86 -0.83 16.02
CA ASN A 350 0.35 -0.54 15.25
C ASN A 350 0.35 -1.22 13.86
N PHE A 351 0.85 -0.48 12.87
CA PHE A 351 1.37 -0.97 11.61
C PHE A 351 2.46 0.00 11.16
N ALA A 352 3.70 -0.48 11.03
CA ALA A 352 4.86 0.41 10.95
C ALA A 352 4.85 1.38 9.73
N PRO A 353 4.56 0.95 8.49
CA PRO A 353 4.42 1.87 7.36
C PRO A 353 3.12 2.66 7.41
N LEU A 354 3.18 3.98 7.22
CA LEU A 354 2.00 4.81 7.43
C LEU A 354 0.85 4.56 6.42
N PHE A 355 1.13 3.98 5.24
CA PHE A 355 0.10 3.68 4.23
C PHE A 355 -1.01 2.75 4.74
N GLY A 356 -0.72 1.82 5.66
CA GLY A 356 -1.73 0.94 6.24
C GLY A 356 -2.76 1.67 7.13
N HIS A 357 -2.44 2.91 7.52
CA HIS A 357 -3.35 3.82 8.21
C HIS A 357 -4.09 4.78 7.25
N GLN A 358 -3.80 4.71 5.95
CA GLN A 358 -4.25 5.70 4.96
C GLN A 358 -5.10 5.09 3.84
N TYR A 359 -4.74 3.92 3.30
CA TYR A 359 -5.37 3.40 2.09
C TYR A 359 -6.88 3.16 2.28
N THR A 360 -7.30 2.40 3.28
CA THR A 360 -8.74 2.17 3.50
C THR A 360 -9.48 3.46 3.86
N HIS A 361 -8.83 4.31 4.66
CA HIS A 361 -9.37 5.60 5.08
C HIS A 361 -9.46 6.63 3.96
N SER A 362 -8.80 6.43 2.82
CA SER A 362 -8.94 7.32 1.66
C SER A 362 -10.37 7.30 1.12
N TRP A 363 -11.07 6.17 1.25
CA TRP A 363 -12.47 6.01 0.82
C TRP A 363 -13.47 5.88 1.97
N ILE A 364 -13.08 5.27 3.09
CA ILE A 364 -14.01 4.98 4.20
C ILE A 364 -13.76 5.93 5.36
N ASP A 365 -14.80 6.66 5.78
CA ASP A 365 -14.76 7.51 6.96
C ASP A 365 -14.96 6.68 8.23
N PHE A 366 -13.93 6.52 9.03
CA PHE A 366 -14.03 5.77 10.30
C PHE A 366 -14.42 6.62 11.51
N ARG A 367 -14.64 7.93 11.36
CA ARG A 367 -14.97 8.81 12.49
C ARG A 367 -16.27 8.38 13.16
N GLY A 368 -16.16 8.05 14.45
CA GLY A 368 -17.31 7.70 15.29
C GLY A 368 -17.97 6.36 14.95
N ILE A 369 -17.38 5.54 14.06
CA ILE A 369 -17.82 4.16 13.83
C ILE A 369 -16.80 3.19 14.40
N GLN A 370 -17.28 2.16 15.09
CA GLN A 370 -16.42 1.20 15.77
C GLN A 370 -16.98 -0.20 15.57
N ASP A 371 -16.13 -1.15 15.21
CA ASP A 371 -16.42 -2.57 15.34
C ASP A 371 -16.27 -3.05 16.80
N ASP A 372 -16.50 -4.33 17.05
CA ASP A 372 -16.50 -4.91 18.39
C ASP A 372 -15.15 -4.70 19.10
N TRP A 373 -14.04 -4.93 18.39
CA TRP A 373 -12.70 -4.80 18.93
C TRP A 373 -12.37 -3.34 19.29
N ASN A 374 -12.68 -2.38 18.41
CA ASN A 374 -12.46 -0.96 18.69
C ASN A 374 -13.30 -0.44 19.85
N ARG A 375 -14.55 -0.91 20.00
CA ARG A 375 -15.40 -0.56 21.15
C ARG A 375 -14.78 -1.05 22.45
N GLU A 376 -14.23 -2.26 22.47
CA GLU A 376 -13.49 -2.78 23.63
C GLU A 376 -12.27 -1.90 23.98
N LYS A 377 -11.52 -1.44 22.98
CA LYS A 377 -10.35 -0.57 23.19
C LYS A 377 -10.69 0.91 23.43
N GLY A 378 -11.96 1.31 23.25
CA GLY A 378 -12.39 2.69 23.41
C GLY A 378 -11.78 3.66 22.39
N ILE A 379 -11.53 3.20 21.15
CA ILE A 379 -10.92 3.98 20.06
C ILE A 379 -11.71 3.76 18.76
N ASP A 380 -11.64 4.66 17.78
CA ASP A 380 -12.06 4.37 16.40
C ASP A 380 -10.84 4.34 15.46
N TYR A 381 -10.99 3.76 14.26
CA TYR A 381 -9.86 3.65 13.34
C TYR A 381 -9.35 5.02 12.83
N PHE A 382 -10.17 6.08 12.88
CA PHE A 382 -9.71 7.42 12.50
C PHE A 382 -8.76 7.98 13.55
N GLU A 383 -9.14 7.92 14.83
CA GLU A 383 -8.28 8.30 15.95
C GLU A 383 -7.03 7.41 16.01
N ASN A 384 -7.15 6.11 15.70
CA ASN A 384 -5.99 5.23 15.59
C ASN A 384 -4.98 5.72 14.53
N SER A 385 -5.43 6.05 13.32
CA SER A 385 -4.58 6.58 12.26
C SER A 385 -4.00 7.95 12.60
N ARG A 386 -4.76 8.80 13.31
CA ARG A 386 -4.25 10.06 13.86
C ARG A 386 -3.07 9.79 14.81
N ARG A 387 -3.22 8.86 15.76
CA ARG A 387 -2.14 8.47 16.69
C ARG A 387 -0.93 7.90 15.96
N ALA A 388 -1.11 7.13 14.89
CA ALA A 388 -0.01 6.63 14.06
C ALA A 388 0.82 7.77 13.45
N ALA A 389 0.18 8.82 12.93
CA ALA A 389 0.87 10.00 12.42
C ALA A 389 1.66 10.74 13.52
N TYR A 390 1.09 10.87 14.73
CA TYR A 390 1.79 11.45 15.88
C TYR A 390 2.99 10.61 16.33
N ALA A 391 2.86 9.29 16.32
CA ALA A 391 3.93 8.37 16.69
C ALA A 391 5.09 8.43 15.66
N GLN A 392 4.77 8.47 14.37
CA GLN A 392 5.74 8.64 13.28
C GLN A 392 6.52 9.96 13.38
N ARG A 393 5.81 11.07 13.63
CA ARG A 393 6.47 12.37 13.88
C ARG A 393 7.37 12.33 15.11
N SER A 394 6.92 11.68 16.19
CA SER A 394 7.70 11.56 17.43
C SER A 394 8.95 10.71 17.23
N TYR A 395 8.87 9.63 16.45
CA TYR A 395 10.03 8.83 16.02
C TYR A 395 11.03 9.69 15.24
N ALA A 396 10.57 10.47 14.26
CA ALA A 396 11.44 11.36 13.48
C ALA A 396 12.09 12.45 14.33
N MET A 397 11.38 13.00 15.32
CA MET A 397 11.96 13.94 16.29
C MET A 397 13.03 13.31 17.19
N ALA A 398 12.84 12.05 17.60
CA ALA A 398 13.84 11.31 18.36
C ALA A 398 15.07 10.96 17.51
N ASN A 399 14.87 10.72 16.22
CA ASN A 399 15.90 10.45 15.21
C ASN A 399 17.00 9.48 15.69
N PRO A 400 16.64 8.24 16.08
CA PRO A 400 17.62 7.29 16.63
C PRO A 400 18.72 6.94 15.61
N GLY A 401 18.39 6.96 14.32
CA GLY A 401 19.34 6.76 13.22
C GLY A 401 20.24 7.97 12.93
N LYS A 402 20.03 9.11 13.58
CA LYS A 402 20.76 10.37 13.36
C LYS A 402 20.81 10.75 11.87
N TRP A 403 19.69 10.54 11.17
CA TRP A 403 19.52 10.91 9.78
C TRP A 403 19.48 12.43 9.63
N GLN A 404 20.02 12.91 8.52
CA GLN A 404 20.02 14.33 8.21
C GLN A 404 18.57 14.86 8.14
N ASP A 405 18.37 16.03 8.73
CA ASP A 405 17.14 16.83 8.67
C ASP A 405 15.87 16.26 9.32
N TYR A 406 15.85 15.00 9.76
CA TYR A 406 14.73 14.41 10.51
C TYR A 406 14.34 15.29 11.71
N GLY A 407 13.05 15.51 11.89
CA GLY A 407 12.57 16.38 12.95
C GLY A 407 11.06 16.57 12.96
N PRO A 408 10.54 17.58 13.67
CA PRO A 408 9.11 17.81 13.82
C PRO A 408 8.38 18.09 12.50
N ASP A 409 9.08 18.66 11.50
CA ASP A 409 8.47 19.07 10.23
C ASP A 409 9.14 18.38 9.02
N VAL A 410 10.02 17.42 9.23
CA VAL A 410 10.57 16.53 8.19
C VAL A 410 10.50 15.11 8.72
N TRP A 411 9.39 14.44 8.42
CA TRP A 411 9.04 13.11 8.91
C TRP A 411 8.14 12.41 7.91
N GLY A 412 8.06 11.08 8.00
CA GLY A 412 7.17 10.28 7.16
C GLY A 412 7.85 9.04 6.62
N LEU A 413 7.69 7.92 7.33
CA LEU A 413 8.13 6.61 6.88
C LEU A 413 6.92 5.80 6.39
N THR A 414 6.99 5.37 5.14
CA THR A 414 6.03 4.45 4.53
C THR A 414 6.71 3.68 3.39
N ALA A 415 6.04 2.68 2.83
CA ALA A 415 6.53 2.01 1.64
C ALA A 415 6.73 3.00 0.49
N SER A 416 7.92 2.99 -0.11
CA SER A 416 8.32 3.94 -1.15
C SER A 416 9.58 3.46 -1.86
N ASP A 417 9.95 4.17 -2.92
CA ASP A 417 11.28 4.11 -3.51
C ASP A 417 12.37 4.66 -2.59
N GLY A 418 13.61 4.49 -3.03
CA GLY A 418 14.81 4.86 -2.31
C GLY A 418 16.05 4.86 -3.20
N PRO A 419 17.21 5.21 -2.62
CA PRO A 419 18.44 5.46 -3.37
C PRO A 419 19.00 4.25 -4.15
N GLY A 420 18.50 3.04 -3.86
CA GLY A 420 18.93 1.78 -4.46
C GLY A 420 19.55 0.83 -3.44
N GLU A 421 19.71 -0.43 -3.83
CA GLU A 421 20.37 -1.47 -3.01
C GLU A 421 21.89 -1.21 -2.94
N VAL A 422 22.30 -0.36 -2.01
CA VAL A 422 23.69 0.11 -1.90
C VAL A 422 24.11 0.30 -0.45
N THR A 423 25.39 0.07 -0.17
CA THR A 423 25.99 0.31 1.14
C THR A 423 27.02 1.42 1.01
N GLU A 424 26.82 2.50 1.77
CA GLU A 424 27.68 3.70 1.74
C GLU A 424 28.12 4.07 3.15
N THR A 425 29.20 4.84 3.27
CA THR A 425 29.58 5.45 4.55
C THR A 425 28.96 6.83 4.67
N VAL A 426 28.01 7.00 5.58
CA VAL A 426 27.32 8.27 5.86
C VAL A 426 27.55 8.67 7.30
N ASN A 427 28.06 9.88 7.50
CA ASN A 427 28.44 10.42 8.82
C ASN A 427 29.38 9.47 9.61
N GLY A 428 30.34 8.86 8.92
CA GLY A 428 31.30 7.92 9.50
C GLY A 428 30.72 6.55 9.89
N GLN A 429 29.48 6.26 9.50
CA GLN A 429 28.81 4.99 9.75
C GLN A 429 28.51 4.28 8.43
N THR A 430 28.77 2.98 8.38
CA THR A 430 28.31 2.12 7.27
C THR A 430 26.80 2.02 7.33
N ARG A 431 26.12 2.47 6.28
CA ARG A 431 24.66 2.45 6.14
C ARG A 431 24.26 1.70 4.88
N HIS A 432 23.21 0.91 4.98
CA HIS A 432 22.60 0.22 3.85
C HIS A 432 21.32 0.97 3.47
N PHE A 433 21.21 1.29 2.18
CA PHE A 433 20.05 1.92 1.58
C PHE A 433 19.32 0.89 0.73
N PHE A 434 18.00 1.06 0.65
CA PHE A 434 17.14 0.19 -0.14
C PHE A 434 16.71 0.89 -1.43
N SER A 435 16.38 0.07 -2.42
CA SER A 435 15.63 0.47 -3.61
C SER A 435 14.17 0.74 -3.21
N TYR A 436 13.24 -0.16 -3.53
CA TYR A 436 11.89 -0.12 -2.98
C TYR A 436 11.86 -0.85 -1.63
N SER A 437 11.22 -0.26 -0.62
CA SER A 437 11.09 -0.91 0.68
C SER A 437 9.91 -0.38 1.48
N ALA A 438 9.29 -1.25 2.29
CA ALA A 438 8.27 -0.88 3.25
C ALA A 438 8.86 -0.26 4.52
N ARG A 439 9.31 0.99 4.37
CA ARG A 439 9.81 1.79 5.48
C ARG A 439 8.67 2.07 6.44
N GLY A 440 9.01 2.12 7.72
CA GLY A 440 8.04 2.23 8.78
C GLY A 440 8.70 2.22 10.14
N ALA A 441 7.96 2.73 11.12
CA ALA A 441 8.39 2.81 12.50
C ALA A 441 7.18 2.51 13.37
N GLY A 442 7.18 1.33 13.98
CA GLY A 442 6.09 0.84 14.81
C GLY A 442 6.57 -0.20 15.82
N ARG A 443 5.64 -0.63 16.67
CA ARG A 443 5.90 -1.70 17.64
C ARG A 443 6.20 -3.05 16.98
N ASP A 444 5.63 -3.28 15.80
CA ASP A 444 5.80 -4.46 14.97
C ASP A 444 7.21 -4.54 14.39
N TYR A 445 7.71 -3.46 13.77
CA TYR A 445 9.10 -3.34 13.35
C TYR A 445 9.49 -1.88 13.09
N THR A 446 10.80 -1.65 12.94
CA THR A 446 11.33 -0.39 12.40
C THR A 446 12.23 -0.71 11.21
N GLN A 447 11.92 -0.13 10.05
CA GLN A 447 12.77 -0.12 8.87
C GLN A 447 12.93 1.32 8.39
N ASP A 448 14.14 1.83 8.54
CA ASP A 448 14.48 3.23 8.30
C ASP A 448 15.92 3.31 7.79
N ASP A 449 16.07 3.75 6.54
CA ASP A 449 17.36 4.03 5.88
C ASP A 449 17.56 5.53 5.61
N GLY A 450 16.82 6.40 6.31
CA GLY A 450 16.86 7.85 6.15
C GLY A 450 16.01 8.39 5.00
N THR A 451 15.32 7.53 4.26
CA THR A 451 14.44 7.95 3.16
C THR A 451 13.06 8.34 3.69
N ILE A 452 12.60 9.53 3.33
CA ILE A 452 11.29 10.09 3.68
C ILE A 452 10.39 10.06 2.45
N ALA A 453 9.14 9.64 2.65
CA ALA A 453 8.11 9.63 1.62
C ALA A 453 7.03 10.69 1.96
N PRO A 454 6.89 11.77 1.16
CA PRO A 454 5.90 12.82 1.42
C PRO A 454 4.46 12.33 1.55
N THR A 455 4.09 11.20 0.94
CA THR A 455 2.76 10.61 1.08
C THR A 455 2.42 10.20 2.53
N ALA A 456 3.41 9.91 3.37
CA ALA A 456 3.16 9.67 4.79
C ALA A 456 2.53 10.90 5.48
N ALA A 457 3.05 12.10 5.23
CA ALA A 457 2.44 13.34 5.71
C ALA A 457 1.17 13.67 4.91
N GLY A 458 1.22 13.58 3.57
CA GLY A 458 0.13 13.94 2.66
C GLY A 458 -1.14 13.11 2.84
N GLY A 459 -1.03 11.78 2.93
CA GLY A 459 -2.14 10.88 3.25
C GLY A 459 -2.66 11.02 4.69
N SER A 460 -1.97 11.76 5.55
CA SER A 460 -2.38 11.98 6.95
C SER A 460 -3.04 13.34 7.21
N VAL A 461 -3.15 14.21 6.19
CA VAL A 461 -3.67 15.59 6.33
C VAL A 461 -5.12 15.65 6.81
N ALA A 462 -5.93 14.62 6.57
CA ALA A 462 -7.31 14.58 7.05
C ALA A 462 -7.42 14.13 8.52
N PHE A 463 -6.43 13.40 9.04
CA PHE A 463 -6.40 12.94 10.44
C PHE A 463 -5.73 13.94 11.37
N ALA A 464 -4.56 14.45 10.95
CA ALA A 464 -3.65 15.21 11.79
C ALA A 464 -3.10 16.44 11.05
N PRO A 465 -3.97 17.36 10.56
CA PRO A 465 -3.54 18.49 9.75
C PRO A 465 -2.51 19.40 10.45
N GLU A 466 -2.59 19.53 11.77
CA GLU A 466 -1.65 20.34 12.58
C GLU A 466 -0.21 19.85 12.59
N ILE A 467 0.06 18.59 12.20
CA ILE A 467 1.42 18.06 12.06
C ILE A 467 1.78 17.72 10.62
N ALA A 468 0.78 17.37 9.80
CA ALA A 468 1.00 17.04 8.40
C ALA A 468 1.22 18.29 7.52
N VAL A 469 0.42 19.34 7.72
CA VAL A 469 0.53 20.57 6.90
C VAL A 469 1.86 21.30 7.12
N PRO A 470 2.36 21.50 8.36
CA PRO A 470 3.69 22.05 8.58
C PRO A 470 4.79 21.21 7.94
N ALA A 471 4.66 19.88 7.96
CA ALA A 471 5.66 18.99 7.37
C ALA A 471 5.73 19.11 5.84
N LEU A 472 4.58 19.07 5.16
CA LEU A 472 4.51 19.30 3.72
C LEU A 472 5.07 20.69 3.36
N ARG A 473 4.76 21.71 4.14
CA ARG A 473 5.27 23.06 3.92
C ARG A 473 6.78 23.13 4.07
N GLU A 474 7.34 22.53 5.12
CA GLU A 474 8.79 22.57 5.36
C GLU A 474 9.55 21.73 4.31
N MET A 475 9.04 20.56 3.93
CA MET A 475 9.60 19.77 2.83
C MET A 475 9.65 20.58 1.53
N LYS A 476 8.53 21.21 1.13
CA LYS A 476 8.49 22.06 -0.08
C LYS A 476 9.44 23.25 0.04
N LYS A 477 9.47 23.93 1.19
CA LYS A 477 10.31 25.10 1.43
C LYS A 477 11.80 24.75 1.34
N ARG A 478 12.20 23.61 1.92
CA ARG A 478 13.60 23.24 2.09
C ARG A 478 14.22 22.60 0.85
N TYR A 479 13.48 21.73 0.18
CA TYR A 479 13.98 20.95 -0.96
C TYR A 479 13.44 21.44 -2.30
N GLY A 480 12.43 22.30 -2.30
CA GLY A 480 11.97 23.03 -3.49
C GLY A 480 11.63 22.12 -4.66
N SER A 481 12.05 22.53 -5.86
CA SER A 481 11.74 21.84 -7.12
C SER A 481 12.40 20.46 -7.28
N HIS A 482 13.32 20.08 -6.40
CA HIS A 482 13.93 18.75 -6.44
C HIS A 482 12.95 17.67 -6.02
N ILE A 483 12.10 17.95 -5.03
CA ILE A 483 11.08 17.01 -4.55
C ILE A 483 9.65 17.46 -4.87
N TYR A 484 9.45 18.72 -5.28
CA TYR A 484 8.11 19.27 -5.57
C TYR A 484 8.04 19.76 -7.03
N GLY A 485 7.57 18.87 -7.91
CA GLY A 485 7.58 19.05 -9.35
C GLY A 485 6.20 19.29 -9.97
N ARG A 486 6.06 18.88 -11.25
CA ARG A 486 4.83 19.02 -12.04
C ARG A 486 3.63 18.39 -11.34
N TYR A 487 3.83 17.25 -10.70
CA TYR A 487 2.77 16.43 -10.11
C TYR A 487 2.71 16.50 -8.58
N GLY A 488 3.31 17.55 -7.99
CA GLY A 488 3.38 17.72 -6.55
C GLY A 488 4.66 17.08 -6.01
N PHE A 489 4.56 16.40 -4.87
CA PHE A 489 5.71 15.71 -4.31
C PHE A 489 6.09 14.47 -5.11
N VAL A 490 7.37 14.26 -5.37
CA VAL A 490 7.92 12.97 -5.85
C VAL A 490 7.71 11.88 -4.79
N ASP A 491 7.91 10.62 -5.17
CA ASP A 491 7.66 9.45 -4.31
C ASP A 491 8.40 9.54 -2.97
N ALA A 492 9.71 9.78 -3.03
CA ALA A 492 10.56 9.83 -1.85
C ALA A 492 11.82 10.68 -2.06
N PHE A 493 12.47 11.03 -0.95
CA PHE A 493 13.78 11.67 -0.94
C PHE A 493 14.58 11.25 0.30
N ASN A 494 15.91 11.29 0.22
CA ASN A 494 16.81 10.92 1.31
C ASN A 494 17.89 11.99 1.50
N PRO A 495 17.69 12.91 2.47
CA PRO A 495 18.67 13.97 2.81
C PRO A 495 20.04 13.43 3.23
N SER A 496 20.11 12.18 3.70
CA SER A 496 21.34 11.57 4.22
C SER A 496 22.15 10.86 3.14
N TYR A 497 21.61 10.65 1.95
CA TYR A 497 22.30 9.99 0.86
C TYR A 497 23.00 11.00 -0.03
N HIS A 498 24.33 11.06 0.06
CA HIS A 498 25.17 11.95 -0.74
C HIS A 498 25.92 11.14 -1.79
N LYS A 499 25.86 11.56 -3.06
CA LYS A 499 26.58 10.87 -4.15
C LYS A 499 27.22 11.86 -5.11
N GLY A 500 28.54 11.85 -5.19
CA GLY A 500 29.29 12.82 -5.98
C GLY A 500 28.98 14.25 -5.52
N ASN A 501 28.52 15.09 -6.44
CA ASN A 501 28.10 16.47 -6.14
C ASN A 501 26.61 16.60 -5.78
N THR A 502 25.88 15.50 -5.66
CA THR A 502 24.45 15.52 -5.31
C THR A 502 24.30 15.49 -3.78
N PRO A 503 23.77 16.56 -3.15
CA PRO A 503 23.74 16.72 -1.69
C PRO A 503 22.62 15.94 -0.99
N PHE A 504 21.73 15.29 -1.74
CA PHE A 504 20.74 14.34 -1.25
C PHE A 504 20.18 13.54 -2.43
N TRP A 505 19.57 12.38 -2.18
CA TRP A 505 18.82 11.67 -3.21
C TRP A 505 17.36 12.13 -3.25
N SER A 506 16.81 12.27 -4.44
CA SER A 506 15.38 12.50 -4.67
C SER A 506 14.93 11.56 -5.77
N ASP A 507 13.73 11.01 -5.64
CA ASP A 507 13.13 10.29 -6.74
C ASP A 507 12.88 11.24 -7.94
N THR A 508 12.82 10.64 -9.11
CA THR A 508 12.52 11.29 -10.39
C THR A 508 11.12 10.94 -10.91
N ALA A 509 10.46 10.00 -10.26
CA ALA A 509 9.13 9.52 -10.58
C ALA A 509 8.16 9.68 -9.40
N TYR A 510 6.91 9.33 -9.67
CA TYR A 510 5.80 9.36 -8.75
C TYR A 510 5.07 8.01 -8.88
N LEU A 511 4.62 7.44 -7.77
CA LEU A 511 3.83 6.21 -7.76
C LEU A 511 2.35 6.51 -7.55
N GLY A 512 1.47 5.82 -8.29
CA GLY A 512 0.04 6.08 -8.19
C GLY A 512 -0.56 5.75 -6.82
N ILE A 513 0.00 4.74 -6.15
CA ILE A 513 -0.39 4.34 -4.79
C ILE A 513 0.06 5.32 -3.71
N ASP A 514 1.04 6.16 -4.00
CA ASP A 514 1.52 7.22 -3.10
C ASP A 514 0.81 8.55 -3.41
N GLN A 515 0.58 8.85 -4.68
CA GLN A 515 -0.16 10.04 -5.13
C GLN A 515 -1.65 9.97 -4.78
N GLY A 516 -2.24 8.78 -4.81
CA GLY A 516 -3.67 8.55 -4.55
C GLY A 516 -4.10 9.04 -3.18
N PRO A 517 -3.51 8.52 -2.08
CA PRO A 517 -3.81 8.97 -0.72
C PRO A 517 -3.58 10.47 -0.52
N ILE A 518 -2.53 11.06 -1.11
CA ILE A 518 -2.31 12.52 -1.04
C ILE A 518 -3.54 13.26 -1.56
N LEU A 519 -3.99 12.94 -2.78
CA LEU A 519 -5.12 13.62 -3.40
C LEU A 519 -6.44 13.41 -2.64
N LEU A 520 -6.78 12.16 -2.35
CA LEU A 520 -8.07 11.82 -1.73
C LEU A 520 -8.15 12.40 -0.31
N MET A 521 -7.04 12.39 0.44
CA MET A 521 -7.02 12.88 1.81
C MET A 521 -6.99 14.41 1.90
N LEU A 522 -6.37 15.10 0.92
CA LEU A 522 -6.51 16.55 0.78
C LEU A 522 -7.96 16.96 0.56
N GLU A 523 -8.66 16.27 -0.35
CA GLU A 523 -10.07 16.55 -0.63
C GLU A 523 -10.97 16.20 0.57
N ASN A 524 -10.75 15.06 1.22
CA ASN A 524 -11.49 14.67 2.42
C ASN A 524 -11.26 15.64 3.58
N ARG A 525 -10.04 16.17 3.75
CA ARG A 525 -9.76 17.23 4.72
C ARG A 525 -10.56 18.50 4.39
N ARG A 526 -10.60 18.87 3.11
CA ARG A 526 -11.21 20.12 2.64
C ARG A 526 -12.73 20.12 2.76
N SER A 527 -13.39 19.06 2.31
CA SER A 527 -14.84 18.99 2.15
C SER A 527 -15.47 17.70 2.69
N GLY A 528 -14.67 16.65 2.91
CA GLY A 528 -15.15 15.29 3.17
C GLY A 528 -15.82 14.63 1.96
N PHE A 529 -15.60 15.12 0.74
CA PHE A 529 -16.34 14.71 -0.46
C PHE A 529 -16.28 13.20 -0.72
N VAL A 530 -15.08 12.61 -0.79
CA VAL A 530 -14.93 11.17 -1.10
C VAL A 530 -15.64 10.33 -0.04
N TRP A 531 -15.42 10.66 1.24
CA TRP A 531 -16.13 10.05 2.35
C TRP A 531 -17.65 10.17 2.23
N ASN A 532 -18.18 11.37 1.94
CA ASN A 532 -19.62 11.58 1.87
C ASN A 532 -20.26 10.79 0.72
N VAL A 533 -19.59 10.69 -0.42
CA VAL A 533 -20.01 9.81 -1.52
C VAL A 533 -20.03 8.35 -1.05
N MET A 534 -18.94 7.86 -0.47
CA MET A 534 -18.81 6.45 -0.07
C MET A 534 -19.71 6.04 1.09
N LYS A 535 -20.08 6.96 2.00
CA LYS A 535 -21.06 6.72 3.08
C LYS A 535 -22.43 6.30 2.56
N SER A 536 -22.79 6.71 1.34
CA SER A 536 -24.05 6.38 0.71
C SER A 536 -24.01 5.04 -0.04
N ASN A 537 -22.83 4.49 -0.31
CA ASN A 537 -22.68 3.26 -1.08
C ASN A 537 -23.20 2.04 -0.28
N PRO A 538 -24.15 1.26 -0.82
CA PRO A 538 -24.77 0.15 -0.09
C PRO A 538 -23.79 -0.97 0.24
N VAL A 539 -22.80 -1.26 -0.62
CA VAL A 539 -21.76 -2.28 -0.38
C VAL A 539 -20.93 -1.90 0.84
N ILE A 540 -20.46 -0.64 0.90
CA ILE A 540 -19.64 -0.16 2.02
C ILE A 540 -20.42 -0.22 3.34
N ARG A 541 -21.66 0.28 3.33
CA ARG A 541 -22.54 0.24 4.52
C ARG A 541 -22.77 -1.20 4.98
N GLN A 542 -23.16 -2.09 4.07
CA GLN A 542 -23.43 -3.49 4.38
C GLN A 542 -22.19 -4.22 4.89
N GLY A 543 -21.03 -3.97 4.25
CA GLY A 543 -19.76 -4.56 4.65
C GLY A 543 -19.36 -4.18 6.07
N LEU A 544 -19.42 -2.89 6.40
CA LEU A 544 -19.16 -2.38 7.74
C LEU A 544 -20.15 -2.96 8.76
N LEU A 545 -21.45 -2.98 8.45
CA LEU A 545 -22.46 -3.54 9.35
C LEU A 545 -22.23 -5.04 9.62
N ARG A 546 -21.85 -5.82 8.59
CA ARG A 546 -21.52 -7.25 8.71
C ARG A 546 -20.20 -7.51 9.42
N ALA A 547 -19.26 -6.57 9.34
CA ALA A 547 -18.04 -6.56 10.16
C ALA A 547 -18.29 -6.14 11.63
N GLY A 548 -19.53 -5.81 12.02
CA GLY A 548 -19.86 -5.43 13.40
C GLY A 548 -19.67 -3.95 13.71
N PHE A 549 -19.36 -3.10 12.72
CA PHE A 549 -19.27 -1.66 12.92
C PHE A 549 -20.63 -1.04 13.25
N ARG A 550 -20.66 -0.18 14.26
CA ARG A 550 -21.85 0.58 14.68
C ARG A 550 -21.45 2.00 15.08
N GLY A 551 -22.45 2.88 15.24
CA GLY A 551 -22.26 4.27 15.67
C GLY A 551 -22.14 5.26 14.51
N GLY A 552 -21.80 6.51 14.84
CA GLY A 552 -21.49 7.56 13.86
C GLY A 552 -22.52 7.68 12.73
N TRP A 553 -22.01 7.74 11.50
CA TRP A 553 -22.82 7.86 10.28
C TRP A 553 -23.46 6.53 9.82
N LEU A 554 -23.10 5.40 10.43
CA LEU A 554 -23.76 4.12 10.19
C LEU A 554 -25.09 4.01 10.97
N GLY A 555 -25.27 4.82 12.02
CA GLY A 555 -26.45 4.82 12.87
C GLY A 555 -26.50 3.64 13.85
N THR A 556 -27.57 3.57 14.63
CA THR A 556 -27.87 2.47 15.55
C THR A 556 -28.85 1.50 14.89
N SER A 557 -28.40 0.65 13.97
CA SER A 557 -29.25 -0.47 13.53
C SER A 557 -29.27 -1.52 14.66
N SER A 558 -30.40 -1.61 15.35
CA SER A 558 -30.72 -2.72 16.25
C SER A 558 -30.67 -4.04 15.45
N ALA A 559 -30.26 -5.13 16.10
CA ALA A 559 -30.03 -6.45 15.50
C ALA A 559 -31.28 -7.15 14.92
N SER A 560 -32.35 -6.44 14.58
CA SER A 560 -33.61 -6.97 14.08
C SER A 560 -33.77 -6.97 12.56
N ASP A 561 -32.90 -6.30 11.80
CA ASP A 561 -33.10 -6.13 10.34
C ASP A 561 -32.52 -7.27 9.48
N THR A 562 -32.11 -8.38 10.09
CA THR A 562 -31.79 -9.62 9.36
C THR A 562 -33.02 -10.51 9.26
N ALA A 563 -34.01 -10.09 8.48
CA ALA A 563 -35.01 -11.01 7.92
C ALA A 563 -34.91 -10.96 6.39
N PRO A 564 -34.75 -12.12 5.70
CA PRO A 564 -34.71 -12.13 4.25
C PRO A 564 -36.07 -11.70 3.70
N VAL A 565 -36.05 -10.73 2.79
CA VAL A 565 -37.24 -10.34 2.01
C VAL A 565 -37.63 -11.52 1.12
N GLU A 566 -38.70 -12.23 1.48
CA GLU A 566 -39.39 -13.16 0.58
C GLU A 566 -39.88 -12.39 -0.65
N GLN A 567 -39.26 -12.61 -1.81
CA GLN A 567 -39.84 -12.24 -3.09
C GLN A 567 -41.07 -13.12 -3.36
N LYS A 568 -42.26 -12.58 -3.13
CA LYS A 568 -43.50 -13.18 -3.67
C LYS A 568 -43.51 -13.03 -5.19
N SER A 569 -43.26 -14.14 -5.88
CA SER A 569 -43.47 -14.28 -7.32
C SER A 569 -44.97 -14.24 -7.63
N ALA A 570 -45.42 -13.19 -8.30
CA ALA A 570 -46.76 -13.14 -8.87
C ALA A 570 -46.77 -13.88 -10.22
N VAL A 571 -47.13 -15.16 -10.20
CA VAL A 571 -47.51 -15.90 -11.40
C VAL A 571 -48.91 -15.42 -11.82
N ARG A 572 -48.98 -14.65 -12.91
CA ARG A 572 -50.25 -14.40 -13.63
C ARG A 572 -50.56 -15.61 -14.50
N THR A 573 -51.56 -16.39 -14.11
CA THR A 573 -52.23 -17.35 -14.97
C THR A 573 -53.17 -16.59 -15.93
N ASN A 574 -52.88 -16.64 -17.22
CA ASN A 574 -53.86 -16.36 -18.26
C ASN A 574 -54.83 -17.54 -18.34
N GLN A 575 -56.12 -17.29 -18.14
CA GLN A 575 -57.19 -18.14 -18.68
C GLN A 575 -58.08 -17.32 -19.59
N ALA A 576 -58.41 -17.95 -20.71
CA ALA A 576 -59.14 -17.43 -21.85
C ALA A 576 -60.61 -17.16 -21.55
N GLY A 577 -61.13 -16.17 -22.27
CA GLY A 577 -62.54 -15.98 -22.62
C GLY A 577 -62.58 -15.50 -24.06
#